data_AF-A0A7X6WJS5-F1
#
_entry.id   AF-A0A7X6WJS5-F1
#
_cell.length_a   1.000
_cell.length_b   1.000
_cell.length_c   1.000
_cell.angle_alpha   90.00
_cell.angle_beta   90.00
_cell.angle_gamma   90.00
#
_symmetry.space_group_name_H-M   'P 1'
#
loop_
_entity.id
_entity.type
_entity.pdbx_description
1 polymer ?
#
loop_
_entity_poly.entity_id
_entity_poly.type
_entity_poly.pdbx_seq_one_letter_code
_entity_poly.pdbx_strand_id
1 'polypeptide(L)'
;MGGFKRKISYLLVFTLMFNLMASTALAASLKKEPPGQAKKAKVQKVCLLIDIPGHWAEEAMTKMNMRRVINGYEDSTFKPNKPITHAEAIVMLVRLLGLEDEAEKASTNKLKNSKKIPDWARGYVAVAYERGILTEKDLADFQPNKPAKRYEIAVLALRAFDNSELEEQITDLNFIDADEIPAWAKAYVQQMFVLKLMIGNPDRTFQPNKPITRAEMSVLLDKMEKLFPGKGKATDDEENQDIEGILTKIRVKDNDTGTLTIKKNDGSLITVEVTEESIIFVNKKRAELKQMKVNSYVEVIIDPDGVVLFIRSDKGTDTQPVDQEELIEGTLESVVTVNNVTSITLKVDGINITYDLTEDVTIRLNGKSATIEDLKPGQEIEATVVNGKIVALEADSYITTVTGELTTVMLNGSTGKQQIEVKVGTTRYTYEVDKNAVIKQDGETVAFTELQTGNTVELEISDGIVVKIISESAAS
;
A
#
# COMPACT_ATOMS: atom_id res chain seq x y z
N MET A 1 26.51 -84.75 -22.59
CA MET A 1 26.02 -83.82 -21.56
C MET A 1 27.13 -82.83 -21.25
N GLY A 2 26.89 -81.53 -21.44
CA GLY A 2 27.75 -80.44 -20.97
C GLY A 2 28.89 -80.00 -21.91
N GLY A 3 28.92 -78.71 -22.27
CA GLY A 3 30.20 -78.07 -22.61
C GLY A 3 30.25 -77.06 -23.76
N PHE A 4 29.16 -76.39 -24.17
CA PHE A 4 29.25 -75.28 -25.14
C PHE A 4 28.60 -73.99 -24.62
N LYS A 5 29.13 -73.46 -23.51
CA LYS A 5 28.89 -72.06 -23.07
C LYS A 5 30.08 -71.57 -22.23
N ARG A 6 31.11 -71.01 -22.88
CA ARG A 6 32.08 -70.13 -22.22
C ARG A 6 32.91 -69.30 -23.21
N LYS A 7 32.21 -68.46 -23.98
CA LYS A 7 32.73 -67.19 -24.49
C LYS A 7 31.59 -66.18 -24.28
N ILE A 8 31.90 -64.99 -23.79
CA ILE A 8 30.99 -64.00 -23.15
C ILE A 8 30.94 -64.15 -21.61
N SER A 9 32.05 -63.84 -20.94
CA SER A 9 32.11 -63.45 -19.51
C SER A 9 33.45 -62.79 -19.17
N TYR A 10 33.93 -61.90 -20.04
CA TYR A 10 35.08 -61.02 -19.75
C TYR A 10 34.88 -59.60 -20.31
N LEU A 11 33.62 -59.13 -20.38
CA LEU A 11 33.29 -57.74 -20.73
C LEU A 11 32.28 -57.10 -19.76
N LEU A 12 32.09 -57.69 -18.57
CA LEU A 12 31.08 -57.24 -17.59
C LEU A 12 31.59 -57.23 -16.14
N VAL A 13 32.92 -57.22 -15.95
CA VAL A 13 33.55 -57.07 -14.62
C VAL A 13 34.57 -55.91 -14.59
N PHE A 14 34.84 -55.25 -15.73
CA PHE A 14 35.72 -54.06 -15.78
C PHE A 14 34.98 -52.72 -15.78
N THR A 15 33.64 -52.73 -15.70
CA THR A 15 32.79 -51.54 -15.49
C THR A 15 32.25 -51.42 -14.06
N LEU A 16 32.69 -52.30 -13.15
CA LEU A 16 32.20 -52.35 -11.76
C LEU A 16 33.35 -52.27 -10.73
N MET A 17 34.43 -51.54 -11.03
CA MET A 17 35.48 -51.17 -10.06
C MET A 17 36.15 -49.83 -10.41
N PHE A 18 35.37 -48.85 -10.87
CA PHE A 18 35.84 -47.47 -11.07
C PHE A 18 34.86 -46.44 -10.49
N ASN A 19 34.24 -46.78 -9.35
CA ASN A 19 33.37 -45.88 -8.59
C ASN A 19 33.68 -45.89 -7.08
N LEU A 20 34.96 -46.00 -6.73
CA LEU A 20 35.46 -45.76 -5.38
C LEU A 20 36.92 -45.29 -5.46
N MET A 21 37.12 -44.03 -5.88
CA MET A 21 38.25 -43.16 -5.50
C MET A 21 38.17 -41.87 -6.32
N ALA A 22 37.33 -40.94 -5.87
CA ALA A 22 37.47 -39.51 -6.16
C ALA A 22 36.69 -38.69 -5.11
N SER A 23 36.84 -39.04 -3.83
CA SER A 23 36.34 -38.25 -2.70
C SER A 23 37.49 -37.61 -1.95
N THR A 24 38.40 -36.92 -2.67
CA THR A 24 39.37 -35.98 -2.08
C THR A 24 39.76 -34.91 -3.10
N ALA A 25 38.83 -34.06 -3.51
CA ALA A 25 39.12 -32.70 -3.99
C ALA A 25 37.83 -31.90 -4.22
N LEU A 26 37.09 -31.61 -3.15
CA LEU A 26 36.20 -30.45 -3.17
C LEU A 26 36.15 -29.83 -1.77
N ALA A 27 37.30 -29.36 -1.31
CA ALA A 27 37.36 -28.29 -0.32
C ALA A 27 37.84 -27.02 -1.03
N ALA A 28 37.09 -26.60 -2.05
CA ALA A 28 37.15 -25.20 -2.47
C ALA A 28 36.60 -24.40 -1.28
N SER A 29 37.45 -23.55 -0.71
CA SER A 29 37.11 -22.62 0.37
C SER A 29 35.78 -21.93 0.08
N LEU A 30 34.73 -22.30 0.81
CA LEU A 30 33.44 -21.63 0.82
C LEU A 30 33.65 -20.20 1.35
N LYS A 31 33.97 -19.26 0.46
CA LYS A 31 33.75 -17.84 0.74
C LYS A 31 32.23 -17.69 0.84
N LYS A 32 31.75 -17.42 2.04
CA LYS A 32 30.34 -17.14 2.33
C LYS A 32 29.94 -15.87 1.59
N GLU A 33 29.38 -15.99 0.39
CA GLU A 33 28.89 -14.85 -0.37
C GLU A 33 27.66 -14.24 0.34
N PRO A 34 27.61 -12.91 0.53
CA PRO A 34 26.42 -12.23 1.01
C PRO A 34 25.20 -12.56 0.14
N PRO A 35 24.00 -12.66 0.74
CA PRO A 35 22.76 -12.84 -0.03
C PRO A 35 22.61 -11.71 -1.06
N GLY A 36 22.27 -12.08 -2.30
CA GLY A 36 22.17 -11.13 -3.43
C GLY A 36 23.35 -11.17 -4.41
N GLN A 37 24.40 -11.97 -4.15
CA GLN A 37 25.55 -12.17 -5.05
C GLN A 37 25.49 -13.43 -5.91
N ALA A 38 24.47 -14.28 -5.74
CA ALA A 38 24.32 -15.47 -6.59
C ALA A 38 24.34 -15.04 -8.06
N LYS A 39 25.40 -15.44 -8.79
CA LYS A 39 25.56 -15.13 -10.22
C LYS A 39 24.29 -15.53 -10.98
N LYS A 40 23.93 -14.78 -12.04
CA LYS A 40 22.87 -15.13 -13.01
C LYS A 40 23.05 -16.60 -13.43
N ALA A 41 22.39 -17.52 -12.72
CA ALA A 41 22.43 -18.94 -13.02
C ALA A 41 21.46 -19.17 -14.18
N LYS A 42 21.87 -19.98 -15.17
CA LYS A 42 20.95 -20.50 -16.20
C LYS A 42 19.72 -21.05 -15.49
N VAL A 43 18.55 -20.56 -15.92
CA VAL A 43 17.20 -20.82 -15.35
C VAL A 43 17.16 -22.14 -14.61
N GLN A 44 17.29 -22.06 -13.29
CA GLN A 44 17.03 -23.21 -12.45
C GLN A 44 15.51 -23.30 -12.33
N LYS A 45 14.96 -24.30 -13.01
CA LYS A 45 13.57 -24.77 -12.87
C LYS A 45 13.20 -24.74 -11.38
N VAL A 46 12.39 -23.73 -11.00
CA VAL A 46 11.94 -23.33 -9.65
C VAL A 46 12.90 -23.70 -8.50
N CYS A 47 13.69 -22.73 -8.01
CA CYS A 47 14.38 -22.87 -6.73
C CYS A 47 13.33 -22.88 -5.60
N LEU A 48 12.90 -24.06 -5.17
CA LEU A 48 11.99 -24.23 -4.05
C LEU A 48 12.71 -23.81 -2.76
N LEU A 49 12.29 -22.66 -2.21
CA LEU A 49 12.76 -22.18 -0.91
C LEU A 49 12.17 -23.06 0.20
N ILE A 50 13.02 -23.73 0.97
CA ILE A 50 12.59 -24.80 1.88
C ILE A 50 12.06 -24.30 3.24
N ASP A 51 12.32 -23.04 3.59
CA ASP A 51 12.06 -22.46 4.92
C ASP A 51 10.95 -21.39 4.93
N ILE A 52 10.27 -21.21 3.80
CA ILE A 52 9.11 -20.29 3.67
C ILE A 52 7.72 -20.96 3.68
N PRO A 53 7.52 -22.25 3.35
CA PRO A 53 6.20 -22.86 3.40
C PRO A 53 5.51 -22.71 4.75
N GLY A 54 4.28 -22.20 4.75
CA GLY A 54 3.48 -21.93 5.95
C GLY A 54 3.81 -20.63 6.67
N HIS A 55 4.79 -19.85 6.19
CA HIS A 55 5.12 -18.54 6.75
C HIS A 55 4.08 -17.49 6.33
N TRP A 56 3.76 -16.52 7.21
CA TRP A 56 2.74 -15.49 6.94
C TRP A 56 3.04 -14.62 5.71
N ALA A 57 4.32 -14.50 5.35
CA ALA A 57 4.82 -13.74 4.21
C ALA A 57 5.17 -14.62 2.99
N GLU A 58 4.79 -15.90 2.99
CA GLU A 58 5.22 -16.87 1.96
C GLU A 58 4.92 -16.40 0.54
N GLU A 59 3.72 -15.88 0.30
CA GLU A 59 3.30 -15.38 -1.03
C GLU A 59 4.23 -14.27 -1.52
N ALA A 60 4.43 -13.23 -0.71
CA ALA A 60 5.27 -12.08 -1.07
C ALA A 60 6.75 -12.48 -1.22
N MET A 61 7.27 -13.34 -0.34
CA MET A 61 8.64 -13.84 -0.46
C MET A 61 8.85 -14.67 -1.73
N THR A 62 7.89 -15.54 -2.06
CA THR A 62 7.91 -16.33 -3.29
C THR A 62 7.94 -15.41 -4.51
N LYS A 63 7.02 -14.44 -4.57
CA LYS A 63 6.92 -13.50 -5.69
C LYS A 63 8.20 -12.65 -5.84
N MET A 64 8.67 -12.04 -4.75
CA MET A 64 9.90 -11.23 -4.76
C MET A 64 11.14 -12.05 -5.09
N ASN A 65 11.14 -13.35 -4.81
CA ASN A 65 12.20 -14.26 -5.24
C ASN A 65 12.13 -14.60 -6.73
N MET A 66 10.95 -14.90 -7.25
CA MET A 66 10.74 -15.15 -8.67
C MET A 66 11.10 -13.94 -9.54
N ARG A 67 10.80 -12.74 -9.04
CA ARG A 67 11.19 -11.46 -9.67
C ARG A 67 12.66 -11.08 -9.47
N ARG A 68 13.45 -11.91 -8.77
CA ARG A 68 14.86 -11.67 -8.42
C ARG A 68 15.13 -10.38 -7.62
N VAL A 69 14.09 -9.70 -7.16
CA VAL A 69 14.18 -8.55 -6.24
C VAL A 69 14.85 -8.98 -4.93
N ILE A 70 14.45 -10.14 -4.40
CA ILE A 70 15.06 -10.76 -3.23
C ILE A 70 15.51 -12.19 -3.56
N ASN A 71 16.81 -12.36 -3.73
CA ASN A 71 17.39 -13.68 -3.90
C ASN A 71 17.44 -14.46 -2.57
N GLY A 72 17.21 -15.78 -2.66
CA GLY A 72 17.52 -16.73 -1.60
C GLY A 72 19.02 -16.92 -1.41
N TYR A 73 19.37 -17.87 -0.57
CA TYR A 73 20.75 -18.28 -0.33
C TYR A 73 21.07 -19.56 -1.12
N GLU A 74 22.36 -19.87 -1.29
CA GLU A 74 22.83 -21.08 -1.99
C GLU A 74 22.35 -22.39 -1.34
N ASP A 75 21.96 -22.35 -0.07
CA ASP A 75 21.43 -23.47 0.71
C ASP A 75 19.91 -23.68 0.51
N SER A 76 19.32 -23.07 -0.53
CA SER A 76 17.89 -23.08 -0.83
C SER A 76 16.99 -22.51 0.28
N THR A 77 17.54 -21.67 1.16
CA THR A 77 16.77 -20.97 2.19
C THR A 77 16.53 -19.50 1.83
N PHE A 78 15.52 -18.90 2.43
CA PHE A 78 15.21 -17.48 2.35
C PHE A 78 15.62 -16.72 3.61
N LYS A 79 15.64 -17.37 4.77
CA LYS A 79 15.91 -16.81 6.11
C LYS A 79 14.94 -15.66 6.44
N PRO A 80 13.62 -15.91 6.48
CA PRO A 80 12.57 -14.89 6.57
C PRO A 80 12.74 -13.94 7.76
N ASN A 81 13.16 -14.46 8.92
CA ASN A 81 13.29 -13.70 10.16
C ASN A 81 14.65 -13.01 10.33
N LYS A 82 15.58 -13.16 9.37
CA LYS A 82 16.88 -12.49 9.44
C LYS A 82 16.67 -10.98 9.20
N PRO A 83 17.21 -10.10 10.07
CA PRO A 83 17.25 -8.67 9.78
C PRO A 83 18.05 -8.38 8.50
N ILE A 84 17.61 -7.39 7.73
CA ILE A 84 18.38 -6.89 6.57
C ILE A 84 19.23 -5.70 6.97
N THR A 85 20.35 -5.55 6.29
CA THR A 85 21.27 -4.41 6.40
C THR A 85 20.85 -3.26 5.48
N HIS A 86 21.39 -2.06 5.72
CA HIS A 86 21.17 -0.91 4.84
C HIS A 86 21.57 -1.18 3.38
N ALA A 87 22.69 -1.87 3.15
CA ALA A 87 23.11 -2.22 1.80
C ALA A 87 22.13 -3.20 1.13
N GLU A 88 21.69 -4.23 1.85
CA GLU A 88 20.69 -5.18 1.34
C GLU A 88 19.37 -4.46 1.01
N ALA A 89 18.90 -3.54 1.85
CA ALA A 89 17.67 -2.76 1.61
C ALA A 89 17.75 -1.91 0.33
N ILE A 90 18.87 -1.20 0.12
CA ILE A 90 19.08 -0.40 -1.10
C ILE A 90 19.11 -1.28 -2.34
N VAL A 91 19.81 -2.41 -2.31
CA VAL A 91 19.84 -3.34 -3.46
C VAL A 91 18.43 -3.83 -3.79
N MET A 92 17.63 -4.20 -2.79
CA MET A 92 16.26 -4.66 -3.00
C MET A 92 15.37 -3.56 -3.62
N LEU A 93 15.48 -2.31 -3.14
CA LEU A 93 14.74 -1.18 -3.71
C LEU A 93 15.16 -0.88 -5.15
N VAL A 94 16.45 -0.82 -5.42
CA VAL A 94 16.97 -0.54 -6.78
C VAL A 94 16.58 -1.64 -7.77
N ARG A 95 16.58 -2.92 -7.33
CA ARG A 95 16.05 -4.03 -8.14
C ARG A 95 14.56 -3.93 -8.38
N LEU A 96 13.78 -3.59 -7.35
CA LEU A 96 12.34 -3.38 -7.49
C LEU A 96 12.05 -2.29 -8.52
N LEU A 97 12.89 -1.26 -8.61
CA LEU A 97 12.79 -0.19 -9.61
C LEU A 97 13.31 -0.58 -11.01
N GLY A 98 13.74 -1.83 -11.22
CA GLY A 98 14.28 -2.29 -12.51
C GLY A 98 15.63 -1.65 -12.88
N LEU A 99 16.35 -1.08 -11.92
CA LEU A 99 17.59 -0.33 -12.15
C LEU A 99 18.85 -1.17 -11.91
N GLU A 100 18.74 -2.50 -11.94
CA GLU A 100 19.86 -3.40 -11.69
C GLU A 100 20.97 -3.24 -12.76
N ASP A 101 20.60 -3.21 -14.04
CA ASP A 101 21.56 -3.00 -15.14
C ASP A 101 22.27 -1.64 -15.05
N GLU A 102 21.57 -0.60 -14.59
CA GLU A 102 22.17 0.71 -14.34
C GLU A 102 23.16 0.63 -13.18
N ALA A 103 22.78 -0.05 -12.09
CA ALA A 103 23.63 -0.26 -10.93
C ALA A 103 24.91 -1.04 -11.27
N GLU A 104 24.82 -2.08 -12.11
CA GLU A 104 25.98 -2.84 -12.55
C GLU A 104 27.00 -2.00 -13.35
N LYS A 105 26.52 -0.95 -14.04
CA LYS A 105 27.33 -0.05 -14.88
C LYS A 105 27.70 1.27 -14.19
N ALA A 106 27.12 1.55 -13.02
CA ALA A 106 27.24 2.85 -12.36
C ALA A 106 28.67 3.18 -11.91
N SER A 107 29.05 4.45 -12.06
CA SER A 107 30.31 4.96 -11.53
C SER A 107 30.21 5.21 -10.03
N THR A 108 31.20 4.77 -9.27
CA THR A 108 31.19 4.85 -7.80
C THR A 108 32.05 6.00 -7.26
N ASN A 109 32.59 6.84 -8.14
CA ASN A 109 33.55 7.90 -7.80
C ASN A 109 32.97 8.98 -6.86
N LYS A 110 31.65 9.19 -6.90
CA LYS A 110 30.95 10.18 -6.07
C LYS A 110 30.66 9.68 -4.64
N LEU A 111 30.84 8.38 -4.37
CA LEU A 111 30.53 7.81 -3.06
C LEU A 111 31.59 8.17 -2.02
N LYS A 112 31.26 9.12 -1.14
CA LYS A 112 32.02 9.35 0.09
C LYS A 112 32.01 8.07 0.93
N ASN A 113 33.09 7.80 1.67
CA ASN A 113 33.23 6.58 2.49
C ASN A 113 33.06 5.24 1.75
N SER A 114 33.27 5.20 0.42
CA SER A 114 33.10 4.01 -0.43
C SER A 114 33.81 2.76 0.08
N LYS A 115 34.88 2.89 0.85
CA LYS A 115 35.63 1.76 1.46
C LYS A 115 34.81 0.94 2.47
N LYS A 116 33.77 1.51 3.10
CA LYS A 116 32.88 0.78 4.03
C LYS A 116 31.76 0.04 3.29
N ILE A 117 31.44 0.47 2.07
CA ILE A 117 30.39 -0.14 1.24
C ILE A 117 31.00 -1.38 0.57
N PRO A 118 30.42 -2.57 0.77
CA PRO A 118 30.85 -3.77 0.09
C PRO A 118 30.78 -3.62 -1.43
N ASP A 119 31.74 -4.21 -2.17
CA ASP A 119 31.86 -4.01 -3.63
C ASP A 119 30.56 -4.31 -4.39
N TRP A 120 29.86 -5.38 -4.01
CA TRP A 120 28.58 -5.79 -4.59
C TRP A 120 27.45 -4.76 -4.45
N ALA A 121 27.50 -3.90 -3.43
CA ALA A 121 26.47 -2.90 -3.16
C ALA A 121 26.82 -1.52 -3.74
N ARG A 122 28.08 -1.30 -4.17
CA ARG A 122 28.56 0.04 -4.53
C ARG A 122 27.79 0.64 -5.70
N GLY A 123 27.55 -0.14 -6.75
CA GLY A 123 26.78 0.31 -7.91
C GLY A 123 25.35 0.71 -7.54
N TYR A 124 24.67 -0.13 -6.75
CA TYR A 124 23.30 0.14 -6.28
C TYR A 124 23.22 1.36 -5.37
N VAL A 125 24.19 1.56 -4.47
CA VAL A 125 24.26 2.75 -3.61
C VAL A 125 24.53 4.01 -4.45
N ALA A 126 25.34 3.91 -5.50
CA ALA A 126 25.55 5.01 -6.44
C ALA A 126 24.25 5.40 -7.14
N VAL A 127 23.52 4.42 -7.70
CA VAL A 127 22.20 4.67 -8.33
C VAL A 127 21.21 5.24 -7.32
N ALA A 128 21.12 4.68 -6.12
CA ALA A 128 20.22 5.20 -5.09
C ALA A 128 20.51 6.66 -4.73
N TYR A 129 21.78 7.05 -4.69
CA TYR A 129 22.17 8.44 -4.50
C TYR A 129 21.83 9.32 -5.72
N GLU A 130 22.12 8.86 -6.93
CA GLU A 130 21.81 9.60 -8.17
C GLU A 130 20.31 9.78 -8.41
N ARG A 131 19.49 8.84 -7.95
CA ARG A 131 18.02 8.88 -8.01
C ARG A 131 17.37 9.61 -6.83
N GLY A 132 18.16 10.13 -5.88
CA GLY A 132 17.67 10.86 -4.71
C GLY A 132 17.09 9.99 -3.58
N ILE A 133 17.12 8.66 -3.72
CA ILE A 133 16.73 7.71 -2.66
C ILE A 133 17.61 7.91 -1.42
N LEU A 134 18.90 8.12 -1.65
CA LEU A 134 19.86 8.54 -0.64
C LEU A 134 20.26 10.00 -0.87
N THR A 135 20.21 10.80 0.20
CA THR A 135 20.72 12.18 0.17
C THR A 135 22.22 12.23 0.48
N GLU A 136 22.83 13.40 0.29
CA GLU A 136 24.22 13.65 0.71
C GLU A 136 24.44 13.39 2.22
N LYS A 137 23.44 13.74 3.04
CA LYS A 137 23.46 13.53 4.49
C LYS A 137 23.40 12.04 4.83
N ASP A 138 22.50 11.30 4.18
CA ASP A 138 22.38 9.85 4.38
C ASP A 138 23.68 9.13 4.00
N LEU A 139 24.31 9.56 2.91
CA LEU A 139 25.57 8.98 2.43
C LEU A 139 26.74 9.24 3.39
N ALA A 140 26.79 10.42 4.03
CA ALA A 140 27.83 10.75 4.99
C ALA A 140 27.85 9.79 6.20
N ASP A 141 26.66 9.44 6.70
CA ASP A 141 26.46 8.56 7.86
C ASP A 141 26.08 7.11 7.49
N PHE A 142 26.25 6.74 6.21
CA PHE A 142 25.80 5.45 5.71
C PHE A 142 26.52 4.27 6.39
N GLN A 143 25.72 3.37 6.97
CA GLN A 143 26.18 2.21 7.72
C GLN A 143 25.77 0.91 7.02
N PRO A 144 26.42 0.55 5.88
CA PRO A 144 25.94 -0.46 4.95
C PRO A 144 25.72 -1.84 5.56
N ASN A 145 26.50 -2.20 6.60
CA ASN A 145 26.48 -3.52 7.21
C ASN A 145 25.66 -3.57 8.53
N LYS A 146 25.11 -2.44 8.99
CA LYS A 146 24.24 -2.44 10.16
C LYS A 146 22.80 -2.80 9.75
N PRO A 147 22.04 -3.48 10.63
CA PRO A 147 20.61 -3.72 10.40
C PRO A 147 19.88 -2.40 10.17
N ALA A 148 19.00 -2.36 9.17
CA ALA A 148 18.18 -1.20 8.86
C ALA A 148 16.91 -1.21 9.71
N LYS A 149 16.60 -0.08 10.35
CA LYS A 149 15.43 0.09 11.21
C LYS A 149 14.18 0.36 10.39
N ARG A 150 13.00 0.11 10.97
CA ARG A 150 11.71 0.30 10.30
C ARG A 150 11.48 1.74 9.82
N TYR A 151 11.81 2.77 10.61
CA TYR A 151 11.65 4.15 10.14
C TYR A 151 12.61 4.52 9.00
N GLU A 152 13.83 3.97 8.99
CA GLU A 152 14.82 4.21 7.94
C GLU A 152 14.32 3.62 6.61
N ILE A 153 13.72 2.43 6.67
CA ILE A 153 13.12 1.78 5.52
C ILE A 153 11.89 2.55 5.02
N ALA A 154 11.05 3.09 5.91
CA ALA A 154 9.93 3.94 5.51
C ALA A 154 10.38 5.14 4.67
N VAL A 155 11.46 5.80 5.09
CA VAL A 155 12.06 6.94 4.35
C VAL A 155 12.60 6.49 3.00
N LEU A 156 13.43 5.43 2.97
CA LEU A 156 14.04 4.95 1.73
C LEU A 156 13.00 4.43 0.73
N ALA A 157 11.98 3.71 1.21
CA ALA A 157 10.92 3.16 0.39
C ALA A 157 10.08 4.26 -0.26
N LEU A 158 9.74 5.31 0.48
CA LEU A 158 8.97 6.42 -0.07
C LEU A 158 9.79 7.20 -1.11
N ARG A 159 11.04 7.57 -0.79
CA ARG A 159 11.93 8.27 -1.73
C ARG A 159 12.22 7.47 -3.00
N ALA A 160 12.24 6.14 -2.91
CA ALA A 160 12.41 5.26 -4.06
C ALA A 160 11.28 5.44 -5.11
N PHE A 161 10.07 5.84 -4.69
CA PHE A 161 8.94 6.05 -5.61
C PHE A 161 8.62 7.50 -5.90
N ASP A 162 8.67 8.32 -4.87
CA ASP A 162 8.39 9.72 -4.92
C ASP A 162 9.50 10.45 -4.17
N ASN A 163 10.35 11.10 -4.95
CA ASN A 163 11.47 11.89 -4.44
C ASN A 163 11.05 13.32 -4.10
N SER A 164 9.74 13.58 -3.96
CA SER A 164 9.25 14.81 -3.36
C SER A 164 9.71 14.87 -1.89
N GLU A 165 10.31 15.99 -1.50
CA GLU A 165 10.59 16.23 -0.08
C GLU A 165 9.25 16.46 0.61
N LEU A 166 8.92 15.62 1.58
CA LEU A 166 7.82 15.89 2.49
C LEU A 166 8.30 16.95 3.49
N GLU A 167 7.63 18.09 3.52
CA GLU A 167 7.88 19.11 4.53
C GLU A 167 7.59 18.54 5.94
N GLU A 168 8.31 19.04 6.95
CA GLU A 168 8.02 18.77 8.36
C GLU A 168 6.67 19.41 8.75
N GLN A 169 5.57 18.79 8.34
CA GLN A 169 4.28 19.10 8.94
C GLN A 169 4.20 18.39 10.30
N ILE A 170 3.53 19.03 11.26
CA ILE A 170 3.21 18.39 12.54
C ILE A 170 2.20 17.30 12.23
N THR A 171 2.68 16.08 12.13
CA THR A 171 1.86 14.91 11.88
C THR A 171 1.65 14.20 13.21
N ASP A 172 0.41 14.24 13.71
CA ASP A 172 0.05 13.48 14.91
C ASP A 172 -0.09 12.00 14.51
N LEU A 173 1.02 11.28 14.65
CA LEU A 173 1.06 9.84 14.42
C LEU A 173 0.37 9.16 15.60
N ASN A 174 -0.75 8.49 15.34
CA ASN A 174 -1.54 7.77 16.36
C ASN A 174 -0.89 6.48 16.88
N PHE A 175 0.44 6.37 16.82
CA PHE A 175 1.23 5.29 17.41
C PHE A 175 1.66 5.63 18.84
N ILE A 176 1.61 4.64 19.72
CA ILE A 176 2.01 4.79 21.14
C ILE A 176 3.50 5.18 21.25
N ASP A 177 4.33 4.69 20.33
CA ASP A 177 5.77 4.91 20.25
C ASP A 177 6.15 5.95 19.18
N ALA A 178 5.22 6.84 18.80
CA ALA A 178 5.47 7.87 17.79
C ALA A 178 6.64 8.81 18.15
N ASP A 179 6.89 9.03 19.44
CA ASP A 179 7.99 9.86 19.93
C ASP A 179 9.38 9.22 19.78
N GLU A 180 9.44 7.91 19.52
CA GLU A 180 10.70 7.24 19.16
C GLU A 180 11.08 7.45 17.68
N ILE A 181 10.16 7.99 16.87
CA ILE A 181 10.43 8.34 15.47
C ILE A 181 11.11 9.71 15.44
N PRO A 182 12.30 9.84 14.80
CA PRO A 182 12.92 11.15 14.61
C PRO A 182 11.95 12.12 13.92
N ALA A 183 11.88 13.38 14.38
CA ALA A 183 10.91 14.36 13.89
C ALA A 183 10.87 14.45 12.34
N TRP A 184 12.05 14.54 11.71
CA TRP A 184 12.21 14.58 10.25
C TRP A 184 11.70 13.34 9.50
N ALA A 185 11.53 12.20 10.19
CA ALA A 185 11.05 10.94 9.63
C ALA A 185 9.53 10.73 9.84
N LYS A 186 8.87 11.55 10.67
CA LYS A 186 7.45 11.36 11.02
C LYS A 186 6.54 11.47 9.80
N ALA A 187 6.76 12.45 8.93
CA ALA A 187 5.99 12.62 7.69
C ALA A 187 6.10 11.39 6.77
N TYR A 188 7.31 10.84 6.61
CA TYR A 188 7.53 9.61 5.83
C TYR A 188 6.79 8.42 6.43
N VAL A 189 6.87 8.23 7.75
CA VAL A 189 6.15 7.15 8.43
C VAL A 189 4.63 7.31 8.29
N GLN A 190 4.12 8.53 8.39
CA GLN A 190 2.69 8.81 8.18
C GLN A 190 2.28 8.46 6.75
N GLN A 191 3.02 8.89 5.74
CA GLN A 191 2.68 8.60 4.35
C GLN A 191 2.69 7.09 4.07
N MET A 192 3.67 6.36 4.63
CA MET A 192 3.73 4.90 4.52
C MET A 192 2.54 4.21 5.22
N PHE A 193 1.99 4.81 6.28
CA PHE A 193 0.77 4.36 6.95
C PHE A 193 -0.47 4.63 6.08
N VAL A 194 -0.63 5.86 5.56
CA VAL A 194 -1.74 6.28 4.69
C VAL A 194 -1.80 5.42 3.43
N LEU A 195 -0.66 5.17 2.79
CA LEU A 195 -0.55 4.27 1.62
C LEU A 195 -0.70 2.78 1.98
N LYS A 196 -0.96 2.43 3.25
CA LYS A 196 -1.07 1.05 3.77
C LYS A 196 0.15 0.17 3.47
N LEU A 197 1.30 0.78 3.21
CA LEU A 197 2.58 0.10 2.98
C LEU A 197 3.17 -0.41 4.30
N MET A 198 3.14 0.42 5.35
CA MET A 198 3.60 0.08 6.70
C MET A 198 2.59 0.54 7.76
N ILE A 199 1.67 -0.35 8.15
CA ILE A 199 0.51 -0.03 9.00
C ILE A 199 0.74 -0.14 10.52
N GLY A 200 1.98 -0.42 10.96
CA GLY A 200 2.29 -0.70 12.37
C GLY A 200 1.78 -2.07 12.84
N ASN A 201 1.59 -2.21 14.15
CA ASN A 201 1.16 -3.44 14.82
C ASN A 201 -0.24 -3.29 15.45
N PRO A 202 -0.95 -4.40 15.75
CA PRO A 202 -2.27 -4.36 16.37
C PRO A 202 -2.32 -3.66 17.74
N ASP A 203 -1.19 -3.58 18.44
CA ASP A 203 -1.04 -2.89 19.73
C ASP A 203 -0.84 -1.38 19.59
N ARG A 204 -1.08 -0.82 18.39
CA ARG A 204 -0.87 0.59 18.03
C ARG A 204 0.60 1.05 18.15
N THR A 205 1.57 0.14 18.04
CA THR A 205 2.99 0.52 17.93
C THR A 205 3.48 0.48 16.48
N PHE A 206 4.42 1.34 16.13
CA PHE A 206 5.15 1.27 14.85
C PHE A 206 6.45 0.48 14.95
N GLN A 207 7.06 0.44 16.14
CA GLN A 207 8.38 -0.12 16.46
C GLN A 207 9.50 0.49 15.60
N PRO A 208 9.69 1.83 15.61
CA PRO A 208 10.56 2.52 14.66
C PRO A 208 12.00 2.02 14.68
N ASN A 209 12.52 1.69 15.86
CA ASN A 209 13.90 1.29 16.07
C ASN A 209 14.16 -0.21 15.87
N LYS A 210 13.12 -1.02 15.66
CA LYS A 210 13.26 -2.44 15.41
C LYS A 210 13.85 -2.67 14.00
N PRO A 211 14.86 -3.53 13.85
CA PRO A 211 15.35 -3.92 12.53
C PRO A 211 14.26 -4.59 11.70
N ILE A 212 14.15 -4.23 10.42
CA ILE A 212 13.23 -4.91 9.51
C ILE A 212 13.78 -6.28 9.11
N THR A 213 12.91 -7.29 9.05
CA THR A 213 13.23 -8.64 8.59
C THR A 213 13.10 -8.77 7.08
N ARG A 214 13.71 -9.81 6.51
CA ARG A 214 13.55 -10.14 5.09
C ARG A 214 12.09 -10.37 4.70
N ALA A 215 11.32 -11.06 5.54
CA ALA A 215 9.90 -11.30 5.31
C ALA A 215 9.08 -9.99 5.30
N GLU A 216 9.30 -9.10 6.28
CA GLU A 216 8.63 -7.80 6.32
C GLU A 216 9.00 -6.94 5.10
N MET A 217 10.27 -6.95 4.68
CA MET A 217 10.71 -6.25 3.48
C MET A 217 10.08 -6.84 2.21
N SER A 218 9.92 -8.17 2.09
CA SER A 218 9.24 -8.77 0.93
C SER A 218 7.79 -8.32 0.81
N VAL A 219 7.07 -8.25 1.94
CA VAL A 219 5.67 -7.79 1.95
C VAL A 219 5.59 -6.31 1.62
N LEU A 220 6.52 -5.51 2.12
CA LEU A 220 6.62 -4.11 1.76
C LEU A 220 6.83 -3.96 0.24
N LEU A 221 7.83 -4.63 -0.33
CA LEU A 221 8.15 -4.55 -1.77
C LEU A 221 7.01 -5.07 -2.67
N ASP A 222 6.30 -6.14 -2.28
CA ASP A 222 5.13 -6.63 -3.03
C ASP A 222 3.98 -5.62 -3.03
N LYS A 223 3.70 -4.97 -1.89
CA LYS A 223 2.70 -3.88 -1.83
C LYS A 223 3.14 -2.66 -2.65
N MET A 224 4.41 -2.33 -2.56
CA MET A 224 5.05 -1.24 -3.31
C MET A 224 4.92 -1.46 -4.82
N GLU A 225 5.20 -2.67 -5.32
CA GLU A 225 5.01 -3.04 -6.73
C GLU A 225 3.55 -2.85 -7.18
N LYS A 226 2.60 -3.28 -6.33
CA LYS A 226 1.17 -3.11 -6.63
C LYS A 226 0.76 -1.65 -6.69
N LEU A 227 1.20 -0.78 -5.78
CA LEU A 227 0.75 0.61 -5.80
C LEU A 227 1.37 1.44 -6.93
N PHE A 228 2.50 1.01 -7.48
CA PHE A 228 3.25 1.79 -8.47
C PHE A 228 3.69 0.93 -9.67
N PRO A 229 2.75 0.48 -10.50
CA PRO A 229 3.01 -0.41 -11.61
C PRO A 229 3.87 0.28 -12.67
N GLY A 230 4.81 -0.45 -13.27
CA GLY A 230 5.63 0.05 -14.39
C GLY A 230 6.88 0.85 -14.01
N LYS A 231 7.13 1.14 -12.72
CA LYS A 231 8.37 1.79 -12.26
C LYS A 231 9.54 0.83 -12.01
N GLY A 232 9.36 -0.46 -12.28
CA GLY A 232 10.44 -1.43 -12.32
C GLY A 232 9.98 -2.81 -12.73
N LYS A 233 10.33 -3.20 -13.95
CA LYS A 233 10.46 -4.61 -14.31
C LYS A 233 11.93 -4.96 -14.20
N ALA A 234 12.28 -5.99 -13.45
CA ALA A 234 13.63 -6.53 -13.48
C ALA A 234 13.91 -7.03 -14.90
N THR A 235 14.71 -6.27 -15.66
CA THR A 235 15.53 -6.59 -16.83
C THR A 235 15.12 -7.72 -17.81
N ASP A 236 14.54 -7.32 -18.94
CA ASP A 236 14.77 -7.70 -20.37
C ASP A 236 15.60 -8.95 -20.80
N ASP A 237 15.61 -10.07 -20.08
CA ASP A 237 16.21 -11.32 -20.57
C ASP A 237 15.13 -12.37 -20.89
N GLU A 238 14.50 -12.28 -22.07
CA GLU A 238 13.60 -13.30 -22.68
C GLU A 238 12.64 -13.99 -21.66
N GLU A 239 12.00 -13.16 -20.84
CA GLU A 239 11.71 -13.50 -19.44
C GLU A 239 10.24 -13.86 -19.18
N ASN A 240 10.02 -14.48 -18.01
CA ASN A 240 8.71 -14.83 -17.48
C ASN A 240 7.67 -13.71 -17.70
N GLN A 241 6.46 -14.06 -18.11
CA GLN A 241 5.42 -13.10 -18.40
C GLN A 241 4.48 -12.90 -17.20
N ASP A 242 4.29 -11.63 -16.83
CA ASP A 242 3.25 -11.21 -15.90
C ASP A 242 1.89 -11.12 -16.61
N ILE A 243 0.88 -11.75 -16.02
CA ILE A 243 -0.50 -11.72 -16.49
C ILE A 243 -1.39 -11.36 -15.31
N GLU A 244 -2.24 -10.38 -15.54
CA GLU A 244 -3.29 -9.99 -14.61
C GLU A 244 -4.65 -10.06 -15.29
N GLY A 245 -5.67 -10.46 -14.54
CA GLY A 245 -7.05 -10.45 -15.03
C GLY A 245 -7.98 -11.40 -14.30
N ILE A 246 -9.13 -11.67 -14.91
CA ILE A 246 -10.19 -12.50 -14.32
C ILE A 246 -10.05 -13.94 -14.76
N LEU A 247 -10.01 -14.87 -13.81
CA LEU A 247 -10.01 -16.29 -14.09
C LEU A 247 -11.37 -16.74 -14.60
N THR A 248 -11.49 -17.09 -15.88
CA THR A 248 -12.78 -17.44 -16.52
C THR A 248 -13.02 -18.95 -16.62
N LYS A 249 -11.95 -19.75 -16.61
CA LYS A 249 -12.06 -21.20 -16.74
C LYS A 249 -10.94 -21.92 -16.01
N ILE A 250 -11.29 -23.01 -15.34
CA ILE A 250 -10.35 -23.93 -14.69
C ILE A 250 -10.61 -25.32 -15.25
N ARG A 251 -9.57 -26.01 -15.73
CA ARG A 251 -9.62 -27.43 -16.08
C ARG A 251 -8.57 -28.16 -15.25
N VAL A 252 -9.02 -28.93 -14.27
CA VAL A 252 -8.16 -29.77 -13.43
C VAL A 252 -7.99 -31.14 -14.10
N LYS A 253 -6.76 -31.64 -14.11
CA LYS A 253 -6.31 -32.98 -14.51
C LYS A 253 -5.83 -33.73 -13.24
N ASP A 254 -5.18 -34.87 -13.43
CA ASP A 254 -4.58 -35.64 -12.34
C ASP A 254 -3.49 -34.83 -11.60
N ASN A 255 -3.26 -35.17 -10.33
CA ASN A 255 -2.27 -34.51 -9.45
C ASN A 255 -2.43 -32.99 -9.33
N ASP A 256 -3.66 -32.47 -9.44
CA ASP A 256 -3.96 -31.04 -9.33
C ASP A 256 -3.26 -30.16 -10.41
N THR A 257 -2.80 -30.80 -11.48
CA THR A 257 -2.30 -30.14 -12.71
C THR A 257 -3.48 -29.70 -13.58
N GLY A 258 -3.25 -28.88 -14.60
CA GLY A 258 -4.35 -28.45 -15.44
C GLY A 258 -4.08 -27.27 -16.35
N THR A 259 -5.15 -26.56 -16.70
CA THR A 259 -5.07 -25.31 -17.45
C THR A 259 -6.02 -24.28 -16.86
N LEU A 260 -5.61 -23.01 -16.91
CA LEU A 260 -6.39 -21.85 -16.49
C LEU A 260 -6.61 -20.93 -17.69
N THR A 261 -7.83 -20.44 -17.90
CA THR A 261 -8.10 -19.39 -18.89
C THR A 261 -8.38 -18.08 -18.18
N ILE A 262 -7.58 -17.06 -18.48
CA ILE A 262 -7.61 -15.74 -17.85
C ILE A 262 -8.04 -14.73 -18.90
N LYS A 263 -9.02 -13.90 -18.56
CA LYS A 263 -9.38 -12.71 -19.32
C LYS A 263 -8.58 -11.54 -18.80
N LYS A 264 -7.61 -11.08 -19.59
CA LYS A 264 -6.76 -9.94 -19.24
C LYS A 264 -7.57 -8.63 -19.21
N ASN A 265 -6.94 -7.59 -18.67
CA ASN A 265 -7.55 -6.25 -18.58
C ASN A 265 -7.89 -5.65 -19.95
N ASP A 266 -7.13 -5.99 -21.01
CA ASP A 266 -7.43 -5.59 -22.40
C ASP A 266 -8.59 -6.39 -23.04
N GLY A 267 -9.20 -7.31 -22.30
CA GLY A 267 -10.29 -8.18 -22.73
C GLY A 267 -9.85 -9.45 -23.48
N SER A 268 -8.57 -9.59 -23.82
CA SER A 268 -8.04 -10.79 -24.47
C SER A 268 -8.04 -11.99 -23.52
N LEU A 269 -8.19 -13.19 -24.09
CA LEU A 269 -8.11 -14.43 -23.33
C LEU A 269 -6.74 -15.07 -23.53
N ILE A 270 -6.15 -15.56 -22.44
CA ILE A 270 -4.95 -16.40 -22.45
C ILE A 270 -5.22 -17.69 -21.69
N THR A 271 -4.69 -18.81 -22.17
CA THR A 271 -4.73 -20.08 -21.44
C THR A 271 -3.31 -20.47 -21.06
N VAL A 272 -3.11 -20.80 -19.78
CA VAL A 272 -1.81 -21.12 -19.19
C VAL A 272 -1.85 -22.52 -18.58
N GLU A 273 -0.70 -23.20 -18.54
CA GLU A 273 -0.56 -24.55 -18.01
C GLU A 273 -0.17 -24.54 -16.53
N VAL A 274 -0.82 -25.39 -15.72
CA VAL A 274 -0.49 -25.59 -14.31
C VAL A 274 0.12 -26.98 -14.16
N THR A 275 1.31 -27.05 -13.56
CA THR A 275 2.06 -28.29 -13.32
C THR A 275 2.26 -28.52 -11.83
N GLU A 276 2.85 -29.65 -11.44
CA GLU A 276 3.18 -29.95 -10.04
C GLU A 276 4.20 -28.96 -9.43
N GLU A 277 4.93 -28.24 -10.27
CA GLU A 277 5.91 -27.22 -9.86
C GLU A 277 5.28 -25.82 -9.69
N SER A 278 4.03 -25.63 -10.14
CA SER A 278 3.31 -24.37 -10.05
C SER A 278 2.98 -24.02 -8.60
N ILE A 279 3.31 -22.80 -8.18
CA ILE A 279 3.00 -22.32 -6.83
C ILE A 279 1.70 -21.51 -6.85
N ILE A 280 0.68 -22.01 -6.15
CA ILE A 280 -0.66 -21.43 -6.13
C ILE A 280 -0.97 -20.87 -4.75
N PHE A 281 -1.46 -19.64 -4.71
CA PHE A 281 -1.97 -18.99 -3.50
C PHE A 281 -3.44 -18.60 -3.67
N VAL A 282 -4.23 -18.86 -2.62
CA VAL A 282 -5.62 -18.41 -2.53
C VAL A 282 -5.80 -17.72 -1.17
N ASN A 283 -6.12 -16.43 -1.17
CA ASN A 283 -6.20 -15.59 0.04
C ASN A 283 -4.90 -15.63 0.86
N LYS A 284 -3.76 -15.36 0.22
CA LYS A 284 -2.43 -15.31 0.86
C LYS A 284 -1.93 -16.64 1.46
N LYS A 285 -2.62 -17.75 1.21
CA LYS A 285 -2.25 -19.09 1.69
C LYS A 285 -1.97 -20.00 0.51
N ARG A 286 -0.93 -20.84 0.63
CA ARG A 286 -0.64 -21.90 -0.34
C ARG A 286 -1.88 -22.77 -0.54
N ALA A 287 -2.19 -23.06 -1.79
CA ALA A 287 -3.42 -23.70 -2.21
C ALA A 287 -3.19 -24.69 -3.35
N GLU A 288 -4.22 -25.46 -3.63
CA GLU A 288 -4.33 -26.37 -4.77
C GLU A 288 -5.16 -25.70 -5.89
N LEU A 289 -4.91 -26.07 -7.15
CA LEU A 289 -5.61 -25.60 -8.34
C LEU A 289 -7.13 -25.76 -8.20
N LYS A 290 -7.59 -26.90 -7.68
CA LYS A 290 -9.02 -27.14 -7.44
C LYS A 290 -9.68 -26.20 -6.42
N GLN A 291 -8.88 -25.50 -5.60
CA GLN A 291 -9.38 -24.53 -4.61
C GLN A 291 -9.55 -23.12 -5.22
N MET A 292 -8.98 -22.88 -6.40
CA MET A 292 -9.21 -21.64 -7.14
C MET A 292 -10.66 -21.56 -7.63
N LYS A 293 -11.17 -20.34 -7.77
CA LYS A 293 -12.54 -20.09 -8.21
C LYS A 293 -12.55 -19.25 -9.48
N VAL A 294 -13.35 -19.65 -10.46
CA VAL A 294 -13.69 -18.78 -11.58
C VAL A 294 -14.31 -17.48 -11.09
N ASN A 295 -14.16 -16.42 -11.86
CA ASN A 295 -14.49 -15.02 -11.54
C ASN A 295 -13.62 -14.39 -10.44
N SER A 296 -12.55 -15.05 -9.99
CA SER A 296 -11.56 -14.40 -9.13
C SER A 296 -10.56 -13.61 -9.98
N TYR A 297 -10.11 -12.45 -9.48
CA TYR A 297 -8.94 -11.80 -10.04
C TYR A 297 -7.69 -12.59 -9.70
N VAL A 298 -6.78 -12.68 -10.67
CA VAL A 298 -5.52 -13.39 -10.53
C VAL A 298 -4.36 -12.56 -11.03
N GLU A 299 -3.24 -12.68 -10.33
CA GLU A 299 -1.92 -12.28 -10.83
C GLU A 299 -1.11 -13.56 -11.03
N VAL A 300 -0.51 -13.68 -12.21
CA VAL A 300 0.16 -14.90 -12.68
C VAL A 300 1.52 -14.53 -13.26
N ILE A 301 2.53 -15.29 -12.88
CA ILE A 301 3.86 -15.28 -13.49
C ILE A 301 3.98 -16.61 -14.23
N ILE A 302 4.13 -16.56 -15.55
CA ILE A 302 4.37 -17.74 -16.38
C ILE A 302 5.79 -17.73 -16.94
N ASP A 303 6.34 -18.89 -17.25
CA ASP A 303 7.57 -18.98 -18.03
C ASP A 303 7.32 -18.74 -19.54
N PRO A 304 8.38 -18.64 -20.37
CA PRO A 304 8.23 -18.47 -21.82
C PRO A 304 7.44 -19.58 -22.54
N ASP A 305 7.32 -20.76 -21.93
CA ASP A 305 6.57 -21.90 -22.46
C ASP A 305 5.07 -21.85 -22.07
N GLY A 306 4.65 -20.87 -21.26
CA GLY A 306 3.27 -20.70 -20.82
C GLY A 306 2.90 -21.50 -19.58
N VAL A 307 3.89 -22.04 -18.86
CA VAL A 307 3.70 -22.77 -17.60
C VAL A 307 3.66 -21.77 -16.44
N VAL A 308 2.66 -21.91 -15.57
CA VAL A 308 2.50 -21.11 -14.37
C VAL A 308 3.62 -21.42 -13.39
N LEU A 309 4.44 -20.43 -13.08
CA LEU A 309 5.43 -20.48 -12.00
C LEU A 309 4.78 -20.07 -10.68
N PHE A 310 4.00 -18.99 -10.71
CA PHE A 310 3.27 -18.44 -9.57
C PHE A 310 1.90 -17.95 -9.99
N ILE A 311 0.91 -18.21 -9.16
CA ILE A 311 -0.41 -17.58 -9.28
C ILE A 311 -0.96 -17.29 -7.91
N ARG A 312 -1.55 -16.11 -7.74
CA ARG A 312 -2.37 -15.78 -6.58
C ARG A 312 -3.77 -15.37 -6.99
N SER A 313 -4.75 -15.75 -6.18
CA SER A 313 -6.10 -15.20 -6.22
C SER A 313 -6.50 -14.72 -4.84
N ASP A 314 -6.89 -13.47 -4.72
CA ASP A 314 -7.50 -12.95 -3.49
C ASP A 314 -9.04 -12.96 -3.64
N LYS A 315 -9.77 -13.26 -2.55
CA LYS A 315 -11.23 -13.16 -2.53
C LYS A 315 -11.64 -11.74 -2.87
N GLY A 316 -12.30 -11.56 -4.01
CA GLY A 316 -13.44 -10.66 -4.29
C GLY A 316 -13.56 -9.25 -3.67
N THR A 317 -12.58 -8.70 -2.96
CA THR A 317 -12.67 -7.37 -2.32
C THR A 317 -11.31 -6.67 -2.13
N ASP A 318 -10.21 -7.07 -2.77
CA ASP A 318 -8.91 -6.39 -2.52
C ASP A 318 -7.89 -6.43 -3.68
N THR A 319 -8.27 -6.90 -4.87
CA THR A 319 -7.36 -7.05 -6.01
C THR A 319 -8.05 -6.76 -7.35
N GLN A 320 -8.51 -5.54 -7.55
CA GLN A 320 -8.54 -4.95 -8.87
C GLN A 320 -7.18 -4.26 -9.14
N PRO A 321 -6.74 -4.16 -10.40
CA PRO A 321 -5.54 -3.43 -10.77
C PRO A 321 -5.66 -1.96 -10.36
N VAL A 322 -4.48 -1.33 -10.32
CA VAL A 322 -4.15 0.04 -9.94
C VAL A 322 -4.96 1.07 -10.71
N ASP A 323 -6.19 1.25 -10.25
CA ASP A 323 -7.12 2.38 -10.38
C ASP A 323 -8.27 2.09 -9.39
N GLN A 324 -7.96 1.60 -8.19
CA GLN A 324 -9.00 1.36 -7.19
C GLN A 324 -9.33 2.67 -6.50
N GLU A 325 -10.52 3.15 -6.84
CA GLU A 325 -11.36 4.00 -6.01
C GLU A 325 -11.50 3.35 -4.63
N GLU A 326 -10.72 3.83 -3.67
CA GLU A 326 -10.92 3.56 -2.25
C GLU A 326 -12.00 4.52 -1.75
N LEU A 327 -13.07 3.96 -1.19
CA LEU A 327 -14.09 4.74 -0.53
C LEU A 327 -13.67 4.99 0.93
N ILE A 328 -13.55 6.26 1.30
CA ILE A 328 -13.26 6.70 2.66
C ILE A 328 -14.47 7.44 3.19
N GLU A 329 -15.05 6.93 4.26
CA GLU A 329 -16.09 7.63 5.02
C GLU A 329 -15.46 8.30 6.25
N GLY A 330 -15.78 9.57 6.47
CA GLY A 330 -15.35 10.27 7.68
C GLY A 330 -15.84 11.70 7.76
N THR A 331 -15.64 12.33 8.92
CA THR A 331 -16.09 13.70 9.15
C THR A 331 -15.02 14.69 8.67
N LEU A 332 -15.41 15.73 7.91
CA LEU A 332 -14.50 16.80 7.49
C LEU A 332 -14.02 17.62 8.68
N GLU A 333 -12.72 17.70 8.91
CA GLU A 333 -12.11 18.51 9.97
C GLU A 333 -11.61 19.85 9.43
N SER A 334 -10.92 19.85 8.29
CA SER A 334 -10.38 21.07 7.69
C SER A 334 -10.15 20.95 6.19
N VAL A 335 -10.18 22.08 5.51
CA VAL A 335 -9.79 22.25 4.10
C VAL A 335 -8.68 23.30 4.06
N VAL A 336 -7.56 22.97 3.41
CA VAL A 336 -6.39 23.87 3.31
C VAL A 336 -5.89 23.91 1.87
N THR A 337 -5.63 25.11 1.35
CA THR A 337 -4.99 25.30 0.04
C THR A 337 -3.66 26.00 0.20
N VAL A 338 -2.58 25.36 -0.23
CA VAL A 338 -1.21 25.91 -0.23
C VAL A 338 -0.59 25.68 -1.61
N ASN A 339 0.02 26.71 -2.20
CA ASN A 339 0.70 26.60 -3.50
C ASN A 339 -0.14 25.95 -4.61
N ASN A 340 -1.43 26.29 -4.66
CA ASN A 340 -2.39 25.74 -5.63
C ASN A 340 -2.68 24.24 -5.49
N VAL A 341 -2.26 23.62 -4.39
CA VAL A 341 -2.67 22.27 -3.99
C VAL A 341 -3.70 22.42 -2.87
N THR A 342 -4.85 21.78 -3.05
CA THR A 342 -5.92 21.75 -2.05
C THR A 342 -5.93 20.38 -1.41
N SER A 343 -5.89 20.36 -0.08
CA SER A 343 -5.96 19.14 0.73
C SER A 343 -7.11 19.25 1.71
N ILE A 344 -7.74 18.11 2.01
CA ILE A 344 -8.74 18.02 3.09
C ILE A 344 -8.27 17.04 4.16
N THR A 345 -8.67 17.30 5.40
CA THR A 345 -8.46 16.39 6.52
C THR A 345 -9.78 15.77 6.92
N LEU A 346 -9.87 14.45 6.84
CA LEU A 346 -11.01 13.65 7.26
C LEU A 346 -10.70 12.95 8.58
N LYS A 347 -11.67 12.92 9.49
CA LYS A 347 -11.60 12.12 10.71
C LYS A 347 -12.30 10.79 10.50
N VAL A 348 -11.50 9.72 10.45
CA VAL A 348 -11.92 8.35 10.19
C VAL A 348 -11.60 7.51 11.43
N ASP A 349 -12.59 6.90 12.07
CA ASP A 349 -12.41 6.12 13.31
C ASP A 349 -11.65 6.89 14.42
N GLY A 350 -11.84 8.20 14.49
CA GLY A 350 -11.17 9.09 15.45
C GLY A 350 -9.73 9.47 15.07
N ILE A 351 -9.27 9.12 13.88
CA ILE A 351 -7.95 9.43 13.32
C ILE A 351 -8.10 10.50 12.24
N ASN A 352 -7.33 11.58 12.33
CA ASN A 352 -7.29 12.59 11.28
C ASN A 352 -6.34 12.15 10.16
N ILE A 353 -6.85 12.06 8.94
CA ILE A 353 -6.13 11.67 7.73
C ILE A 353 -6.27 12.78 6.71
N THR A 354 -5.15 13.22 6.14
CA THR A 354 -5.12 14.29 5.13
C THR A 354 -4.92 13.70 3.74
N TYR A 355 -5.70 14.19 2.79
CA TYR A 355 -5.65 13.79 1.38
C TYR A 355 -5.56 15.01 0.47
N ASP A 356 -4.77 14.89 -0.59
CA ASP A 356 -4.75 15.89 -1.66
C ASP A 356 -5.87 15.64 -2.65
N LEU A 357 -6.46 16.72 -3.17
CA LEU A 357 -7.46 16.66 -4.23
C LEU A 357 -6.76 16.69 -5.60
N THR A 358 -7.32 15.98 -6.58
CA THR A 358 -6.90 16.14 -7.98
C THR A 358 -7.42 17.46 -8.56
N GLU A 359 -6.83 17.92 -9.66
CA GLU A 359 -7.27 19.16 -10.33
C GLU A 359 -8.69 19.04 -10.90
N ASP A 360 -9.13 17.81 -11.22
CA ASP A 360 -10.41 17.44 -11.82
C ASP A 360 -11.39 16.81 -10.82
N VAL A 361 -11.17 17.01 -9.51
CA VAL A 361 -12.02 16.46 -8.45
C VAL A 361 -13.50 16.83 -8.64
N THR A 362 -14.37 15.83 -8.54
CA THR A 362 -15.82 16.05 -8.56
C THR A 362 -16.33 16.23 -7.12
N ILE A 363 -16.97 17.36 -6.82
CA ILE A 363 -17.51 17.63 -5.49
C ILE A 363 -19.04 17.73 -5.56
N ARG A 364 -19.71 17.03 -4.64
CA ARG A 364 -21.16 17.05 -4.50
C ARG A 364 -21.55 17.26 -3.04
N LEU A 365 -22.66 17.98 -2.85
CA LEU A 365 -23.28 18.23 -1.56
C LEU A 365 -24.76 17.85 -1.66
N ASN A 366 -25.18 16.84 -0.89
CA ASN A 366 -26.52 16.24 -0.95
C ASN A 366 -26.94 15.85 -2.38
N GLY A 367 -26.03 15.22 -3.13
CA GLY A 367 -26.23 14.75 -4.49
C GLY A 367 -26.19 15.84 -5.58
N LYS A 368 -25.96 17.11 -5.24
CA LYS A 368 -25.85 18.22 -6.21
C LYS A 368 -24.40 18.65 -6.39
N SER A 369 -24.02 19.07 -7.59
CA SER A 369 -22.67 19.62 -7.86
C SER A 369 -22.39 20.81 -6.92
N ALA A 370 -21.20 20.79 -6.32
CA ALA A 370 -20.72 21.78 -5.37
C ALA A 370 -19.26 22.12 -5.65
N THR A 371 -18.74 23.09 -4.90
CA THR A 371 -17.33 23.52 -4.94
C THR A 371 -16.66 23.29 -3.60
N ILE A 372 -15.33 23.39 -3.56
CA ILE A 372 -14.57 23.22 -2.32
C ILE A 372 -14.96 24.25 -1.25
N GLU A 373 -15.39 25.45 -1.65
CA GLU A 373 -15.82 26.52 -0.74
C GLU A 373 -17.12 26.18 0.00
N ASP A 374 -17.92 25.28 -0.56
CA ASP A 374 -19.19 24.81 0.01
C ASP A 374 -18.99 23.78 1.12
N LEU A 375 -17.81 23.16 1.18
CA LEU A 375 -17.48 22.20 2.23
C LEU A 375 -17.17 22.90 3.56
N LYS A 376 -17.72 22.39 4.66
CA LYS A 376 -17.56 22.95 6.01
C LYS A 376 -17.15 21.88 7.01
N PRO A 377 -16.28 22.20 7.99
CA PRO A 377 -15.96 21.28 9.08
C PRO A 377 -17.22 20.74 9.77
N GLY A 378 -17.23 19.43 10.05
CA GLY A 378 -18.35 18.71 10.65
C GLY A 378 -19.23 17.94 9.66
N GLN A 379 -19.10 18.18 8.35
CA GLN A 379 -19.83 17.40 7.32
C GLN A 379 -19.35 15.95 7.28
N GLU A 380 -20.27 15.01 7.10
CA GLU A 380 -19.93 13.64 6.75
C GLU A 380 -19.55 13.58 5.28
N ILE A 381 -18.40 12.97 4.99
CA ILE A 381 -17.82 12.89 3.67
C ILE A 381 -17.65 11.43 3.28
N GLU A 382 -18.17 11.08 2.12
CA GLU A 382 -17.78 9.91 1.35
C GLU A 382 -16.80 10.37 0.27
N ALA A 383 -15.52 10.03 0.44
CA ALA A 383 -14.46 10.40 -0.47
C ALA A 383 -14.03 9.20 -1.31
N THR A 384 -13.92 9.42 -2.62
CA THR A 384 -13.31 8.46 -3.55
C THR A 384 -11.85 8.81 -3.74
N VAL A 385 -10.97 7.93 -3.28
CA VAL A 385 -9.51 8.09 -3.30
C VAL A 385 -8.91 7.15 -4.34
N VAL A 386 -8.19 7.69 -5.32
CA VAL A 386 -7.45 6.91 -6.31
C VAL A 386 -5.97 7.28 -6.19
N ASN A 387 -5.10 6.28 -6.01
CA ASN A 387 -3.65 6.47 -5.88
C ASN A 387 -3.25 7.48 -4.78
N GLY A 388 -3.99 7.52 -3.67
CA GLY A 388 -3.73 8.41 -2.54
C GLY A 388 -4.22 9.86 -2.72
N LYS A 389 -4.93 10.16 -3.82
CA LYS A 389 -5.56 11.46 -4.05
C LYS A 389 -7.07 11.32 -4.18
N ILE A 390 -7.80 12.33 -3.74
CA ILE A 390 -9.25 12.38 -3.86
C ILE A 390 -9.64 12.82 -5.27
N VAL A 391 -10.42 11.98 -5.94
CA VAL A 391 -10.99 12.23 -7.28
C VAL A 391 -12.48 12.58 -7.20
N ALA A 392 -13.17 12.19 -6.13
CA ALA A 392 -14.55 12.61 -5.88
C ALA A 392 -14.86 12.76 -4.39
N LEU A 393 -15.78 13.66 -4.08
CA LEU A 393 -16.34 13.91 -2.76
C LEU A 393 -17.85 13.97 -2.86
N GLU A 394 -18.54 13.19 -2.03
CA GLU A 394 -19.95 13.38 -1.70
C GLU A 394 -20.04 13.78 -0.23
N ALA A 395 -20.56 14.97 0.00
CA ALA A 395 -20.78 15.51 1.34
C ALA A 395 -22.27 15.47 1.66
N ASP A 396 -22.60 15.03 2.87
CA ASP A 396 -23.94 15.18 3.43
C ASP A 396 -23.98 16.37 4.38
N SER A 397 -25.11 17.09 4.36
CA SER A 397 -25.30 18.22 5.28
C SER A 397 -25.25 17.72 6.72
N TYR A 398 -24.45 18.38 7.55
CA TYR A 398 -24.46 18.11 8.98
C TYR A 398 -25.56 18.92 9.65
N ILE A 399 -26.58 18.24 10.16
CA ILE A 399 -27.67 18.85 10.92
C ILE A 399 -27.31 18.78 12.41
N THR A 400 -27.18 19.94 13.04
CA THR A 400 -27.12 20.05 14.51
C THR A 400 -28.42 20.58 15.06
N THR A 401 -28.78 20.09 16.25
CA THR A 401 -29.92 20.62 17.00
C THR A 401 -29.44 21.50 18.13
N VAL A 402 -29.99 22.70 18.24
CA VAL A 402 -29.75 23.62 19.36
C VAL A 402 -31.06 23.97 20.02
N THR A 403 -31.15 23.76 21.33
CA THR A 403 -32.31 24.18 22.14
C THR A 403 -31.93 25.32 23.06
N GLY A 404 -32.73 26.38 23.09
CA GLY A 404 -32.51 27.52 23.99
C GLY A 404 -33.66 28.52 23.98
N GLU A 405 -33.47 29.65 24.66
CA GLU A 405 -34.44 30.74 24.70
C GLU A 405 -34.17 31.71 23.54
N LEU A 406 -35.18 31.97 22.69
CA LEU A 406 -35.06 32.95 21.61
C LEU A 406 -35.06 34.37 22.19
N THR A 407 -33.95 35.08 22.08
CA THR A 407 -33.79 36.42 22.69
C THR A 407 -33.87 37.57 21.70
N THR A 408 -33.59 37.33 20.42
CA THR A 408 -33.65 38.38 19.39
C THR A 408 -33.96 37.78 18.02
N VAL A 409 -34.75 38.50 17.23
CA VAL A 409 -35.05 38.22 15.82
C VAL A 409 -34.66 39.46 15.01
N MET A 410 -33.77 39.30 14.03
CA MET A 410 -33.20 40.39 13.21
C MET A 410 -33.45 40.11 11.73
N LEU A 411 -34.11 41.06 11.06
CA LEU A 411 -34.27 41.06 9.60
C LEU A 411 -33.61 42.32 9.03
N ASN A 412 -32.58 42.14 8.21
CA ASN A 412 -31.99 43.26 7.48
C ASN A 412 -32.83 43.57 6.24
N GLY A 413 -33.63 44.65 6.30
CA GLY A 413 -34.54 45.03 5.22
C GLY A 413 -33.89 45.39 3.88
N SER A 414 -32.57 45.66 3.85
CA SER A 414 -31.84 45.98 2.62
C SER A 414 -31.25 44.75 1.93
N THR A 415 -30.87 43.72 2.70
CA THR A 415 -30.23 42.50 2.16
C THR A 415 -31.13 41.26 2.22
N GLY A 416 -32.25 41.33 2.94
CA GLY A 416 -33.12 40.18 3.23
C GLY A 416 -32.52 39.16 4.18
N LYS A 417 -31.35 39.44 4.77
CA LYS A 417 -30.63 38.53 5.68
C LYS A 417 -31.40 38.39 7.00
N GLN A 418 -31.69 37.15 7.37
CA GLN A 418 -32.40 36.77 8.60
C GLN A 418 -31.40 36.23 9.63
N GLN A 419 -31.47 36.72 10.86
CA GLN A 419 -30.63 36.25 11.97
C GLN A 419 -31.42 36.17 13.27
N ILE A 420 -31.09 35.20 14.12
CA ILE A 420 -31.66 35.08 15.47
C ILE A 420 -30.55 35.00 16.53
N GLU A 421 -30.87 35.41 17.75
CA GLU A 421 -30.00 35.19 18.91
C GLU A 421 -30.71 34.24 19.89
N VAL A 422 -30.08 33.09 20.18
CA VAL A 422 -30.60 32.08 21.09
C VAL A 422 -29.68 31.97 22.30
N LYS A 423 -30.28 32.01 23.50
CA LYS A 423 -29.59 31.85 24.77
C LYS A 423 -29.64 30.39 25.21
N VAL A 424 -28.47 29.78 25.32
CA VAL A 424 -28.28 28.39 25.79
C VAL A 424 -27.53 28.44 27.12
N GLY A 425 -28.22 28.09 28.20
CA GLY A 425 -27.69 28.28 29.55
C GLY A 425 -27.47 29.77 29.86
N THR A 426 -26.20 30.20 29.95
CA THR A 426 -25.83 31.61 30.23
C THR A 426 -25.27 32.34 28.99
N THR A 427 -24.98 31.62 27.91
CA THR A 427 -24.34 32.17 26.71
C THR A 427 -25.39 32.45 25.63
N ARG A 428 -25.17 33.51 24.85
CA ARG A 428 -25.99 33.85 23.69
C ARG A 428 -25.23 33.56 22.41
N TYR A 429 -25.92 32.95 21.45
CA TYR A 429 -25.38 32.56 20.14
C TYR A 429 -26.21 33.19 19.05
N THR A 430 -25.53 33.79 18.06
CA THR A 430 -26.19 34.36 16.88
C THR A 430 -26.13 33.35 15.74
N TYR A 431 -27.27 33.12 15.11
CA TYR A 431 -27.40 32.22 13.96
C TYR A 431 -27.95 32.96 12.76
N GLU A 432 -27.44 32.64 11.58
CA GLU A 432 -28.08 33.00 10.32
C GLU A 432 -29.21 32.02 10.02
N VAL A 433 -30.33 32.53 9.48
CA VAL A 433 -31.51 31.74 9.17
C VAL A 433 -31.73 31.72 7.67
N ASP A 434 -31.91 30.52 7.12
CA ASP A 434 -32.22 30.36 5.70
C ASP A 434 -33.54 31.06 5.38
N LYS A 435 -33.59 31.76 4.26
CA LYS A 435 -34.80 32.48 3.83
C LYS A 435 -36.03 31.57 3.63
N ASN A 436 -35.80 30.28 3.41
CA ASN A 436 -36.82 29.24 3.24
C ASN A 436 -36.92 28.32 4.47
N ALA A 437 -36.36 28.72 5.61
CA ALA A 437 -36.42 27.91 6.82
C ALA A 437 -37.87 27.55 7.18
N VAL A 438 -38.07 26.32 7.65
CA VAL A 438 -39.38 25.88 8.15
C VAL A 438 -39.56 26.43 9.56
N ILE A 439 -40.48 27.38 9.73
CA ILE A 439 -40.70 28.04 11.02
C ILE A 439 -42.07 27.66 11.54
N LYS A 440 -42.09 27.01 12.71
CA LYS A 440 -43.32 26.67 13.42
C LYS A 440 -43.31 27.29 14.81
N GLN A 441 -44.42 27.90 15.20
CA GLN A 441 -44.66 28.36 16.55
C GLN A 441 -45.94 27.70 17.08
N ASP A 442 -45.83 27.03 18.23
CA ASP A 442 -46.93 26.30 18.87
C ASP A 442 -47.65 25.32 17.92
N GLY A 443 -46.88 24.72 16.99
CA GLY A 443 -47.36 23.75 16.01
C GLY A 443 -47.80 24.34 14.66
N GLU A 444 -48.07 25.66 14.59
CA GLU A 444 -48.53 26.36 13.39
C GLU A 444 -47.36 26.99 12.61
N THR A 445 -47.44 27.03 11.28
CA THR A 445 -46.42 27.70 10.45
C THR A 445 -46.58 29.21 10.54
N VAL A 446 -45.50 29.92 10.90
CA VAL A 446 -45.49 31.39 11.06
C VAL A 446 -44.39 32.04 10.21
N ALA A 447 -44.50 33.34 9.93
CA ALA A 447 -43.43 34.07 9.27
C ALA A 447 -42.23 34.30 10.21
N PHE A 448 -41.02 34.46 9.65
CA PHE A 448 -39.82 34.77 10.44
C PHE A 448 -39.99 35.98 11.38
N THR A 449 -40.69 37.01 10.90
CA THR A 449 -40.96 38.24 11.67
C THR A 449 -42.01 38.07 12.78
N GLU A 450 -42.72 36.95 12.81
CA GLU A 450 -43.77 36.67 13.80
C GLU A 450 -43.26 35.87 15.01
N LEU A 451 -42.02 35.37 14.94
CA LEU A 451 -41.37 34.67 16.05
C LEU A 451 -41.32 35.55 17.31
N GLN A 452 -41.79 35.00 18.43
CA GLN A 452 -41.83 35.71 19.69
C GLN A 452 -40.57 35.47 20.53
N THR A 453 -39.89 36.55 20.89
CA THR A 453 -38.78 36.49 21.84
C THR A 453 -39.26 36.08 23.23
N GLY A 454 -38.47 35.29 23.96
CA GLY A 454 -38.81 34.68 25.24
C GLY A 454 -39.32 33.24 25.11
N ASN A 455 -39.66 32.81 23.89
CA ASN A 455 -40.05 31.42 23.64
C ASN A 455 -38.84 30.48 23.71
N THR A 456 -39.11 29.22 24.06
CA THR A 456 -38.11 28.15 23.87
C THR A 456 -38.09 27.78 22.41
N VAL A 457 -36.91 27.68 21.81
CA VAL A 457 -36.72 27.26 20.43
C VAL A 457 -35.83 26.04 20.35
N GLU A 458 -36.20 25.13 19.45
CA GLU A 458 -35.35 24.07 18.93
C GLU A 458 -35.01 24.40 17.47
N LEU A 459 -33.72 24.57 17.20
CA LEU A 459 -33.18 24.88 15.88
C LEU A 459 -32.65 23.61 15.24
N GLU A 460 -32.99 23.34 13.99
CA GLU A 460 -32.18 22.46 13.14
C GLU A 460 -31.29 23.34 12.27
N ILE A 461 -29.98 23.15 12.42
CA ILE A 461 -28.94 23.94 11.77
C ILE A 461 -28.20 23.04 10.80
N SER A 462 -28.33 23.33 9.50
CA SER A 462 -27.59 22.66 8.45
C SER A 462 -26.41 23.54 8.04
N ASP A 463 -25.20 23.02 8.13
CA ASP A 463 -23.96 23.70 7.67
C ASP A 463 -23.80 25.12 8.25
N GLY A 464 -24.21 25.30 9.52
CA GLY A 464 -24.14 26.57 10.24
C GLY A 464 -25.28 27.56 9.95
N ILE A 465 -26.24 27.20 9.10
CA ILE A 465 -27.44 27.99 8.79
C ILE A 465 -28.67 27.29 9.36
N VAL A 466 -29.53 28.03 10.06
CA VAL A 466 -30.79 27.51 10.59
C VAL A 466 -31.74 27.23 9.45
N VAL A 467 -32.13 25.98 9.27
CA VAL A 467 -33.08 25.53 8.24
C VAL A 467 -34.46 25.23 8.81
N LYS A 468 -34.57 25.11 10.14
CA LYS A 468 -35.86 24.94 10.82
C LYS A 468 -35.82 25.52 12.22
N ILE A 469 -36.94 26.12 12.62
CA ILE A 469 -37.18 26.66 13.95
C ILE A 469 -38.50 26.09 14.45
N ILE A 470 -38.46 25.35 15.56
CA ILE A 470 -39.65 24.99 16.33
C ILE A 470 -39.64 25.89 17.57
N SER A 471 -40.62 26.77 17.69
CA SER A 471 -40.81 27.66 18.82
C SER A 471 -41.99 27.20 19.66
N GLU A 472 -41.81 27.15 20.97
CA GLU A 472 -42.86 26.87 21.95
C GLU A 472 -42.98 28.04 22.94
N SER A 473 -44.20 28.55 23.07
CA SER A 473 -44.54 29.54 24.08
C SER A 473 -44.34 28.97 25.48
N ALA A 474 -43.79 29.77 26.40
CA ALA A 474 -43.66 29.34 27.79
C ALA A 474 -45.06 28.99 28.35
N ALA A 475 -45.21 27.78 28.90
CA ALA A 475 -46.45 27.38 29.55
C ALA A 475 -46.78 28.36 30.68
N SER A 476 -47.86 29.13 30.48
CA SER A 476 -48.36 30.16 31.40
C SER A 476 -48.92 29.59 32.70
#